data_AF-A0A087L148-F1
#
_entry.id   AF-A0A087L148-F1
#
_cell.length_a   1.000
_cell.length_b   1.000
_cell.length_c   1.000
_cell.angle_alpha   90.00
_cell.angle_beta   90.00
_cell.angle_gamma   90.00
#
_symmetry.space_group_name_H-M   'P 1'
#
loop_
_entity.id
_entity.type
_entity.pdbx_description
1 polymer ?
#
loop_
_entity_poly.entity_id
_entity_poly.type
_entity_poly.pdbx_seq_one_letter_code
_entity_poly.pdbx_strand_id
1 'polypeptide(L)'
;MTVMTVALVRNQPAGLRGLIGQHLAAPRWRDTCNFYNRMMERERLTICFHAELKQRHAVMTLEEMNESDRERIVCAIDELRSAFAKYRKHGISQSGFIGRLTVSQRRTLFLHAGLTEAEFNQPYWYIDDETCAWREALFRALRELFSLFEYAPTILTAVKPEQYLH
;
A
#
# COMPACT_ATOMS: atom_id res chain seq x y z
N MET A 1 -4.49 12.05 -7.25
CA MET A 1 -3.42 11.09 -7.59
C MET A 1 -2.20 11.48 -6.78
N THR A 2 -1.74 10.59 -5.90
CA THR A 2 -0.66 10.86 -4.93
C THR A 2 0.62 10.08 -5.23
N VAL A 3 0.58 9.26 -6.28
CA VAL A 3 1.72 8.51 -6.82
C VAL A 3 2.29 9.23 -8.02
N MET A 4 3.60 9.44 -8.02
CA MET A 4 4.36 9.89 -9.18
C MET A 4 4.96 8.68 -9.90
N THR A 5 4.50 8.45 -11.14
CA THR A 5 5.01 7.44 -12.07
C THR A 5 5.88 8.08 -13.13
N VAL A 6 6.68 7.28 -13.84
CA VAL A 6 7.54 7.82 -14.92
C VAL A 6 6.69 8.44 -16.03
N ALA A 7 5.57 7.81 -16.38
CA ALA A 7 4.64 8.35 -17.36
C ALA A 7 4.09 9.72 -16.96
N LEU A 8 3.71 9.90 -15.68
CA LEU A 8 3.23 11.17 -15.17
C LEU A 8 4.30 12.25 -15.23
N VAL A 9 5.53 11.92 -14.83
CA VAL A 9 6.66 12.86 -14.84
C VAL A 9 7.02 13.28 -16.26
N ARG A 10 7.02 12.35 -17.23
CA ARG A 10 7.31 12.64 -18.64
C ARG A 10 6.24 13.51 -19.31
N ASN A 11 5.00 13.43 -18.86
CA ASN A 11 3.90 14.24 -19.36
C ASN A 11 3.86 15.67 -18.75
N GLN A 12 4.75 15.99 -17.81
CA GLN A 12 4.84 17.34 -17.25
C GLN A 12 5.66 18.29 -18.13
N PRO A 13 5.35 19.60 -18.15
CA PRO A 13 6.18 20.59 -18.82
C PRO A 13 7.62 20.54 -18.32
N ALA A 14 8.60 20.65 -19.24
CA ALA A 14 10.02 20.51 -18.93
C ALA A 14 10.49 21.45 -17.80
N GLY A 15 10.00 22.70 -17.76
CA GLY A 15 10.32 23.65 -16.69
C GLY A 15 9.81 23.21 -15.32
N LEU A 16 8.56 22.70 -15.25
CA LEU A 16 7.99 22.17 -14.00
C LEU A 16 8.75 20.92 -13.55
N ARG A 17 9.05 20.01 -14.49
CA ARG A 17 9.81 18.80 -14.22
C ARG A 17 11.21 19.13 -13.68
N GLY A 18 11.88 20.13 -14.25
CA GLY A 18 13.17 20.63 -13.78
C GLY A 18 13.12 21.19 -12.36
N LEU A 19 12.12 22.02 -12.04
CA LEU A 19 11.92 22.56 -10.69
C LEU A 19 11.64 21.45 -9.66
N ILE A 20 10.81 20.47 -10.01
CA ILE A 20 10.55 19.31 -9.14
C ILE A 20 11.82 18.50 -8.95
N GLY A 21 12.57 18.25 -10.03
CA GLY A 21 13.86 17.55 -10.00
C GLY A 21 14.86 18.19 -9.04
N GLN A 22 14.99 19.52 -9.11
CA GLN A 22 15.95 20.29 -8.31
C GLN A 22 15.59 20.36 -6.81
N HIS A 23 14.30 20.46 -6.47
CA HIS A 23 13.89 20.80 -5.11
C HIS A 23 13.12 19.70 -4.37
N LEU A 24 12.42 18.81 -5.08
CA LEU A 24 11.40 17.94 -4.48
C LEU A 24 11.64 16.45 -4.77
N ALA A 25 12.30 16.10 -5.87
CA ALA A 25 12.44 14.70 -6.29
C ALA A 25 13.25 13.87 -5.27
N ALA A 26 14.42 14.38 -4.85
CA ALA A 26 15.27 13.71 -3.87
C ALA A 26 14.59 13.44 -2.51
N PRO A 27 13.97 14.44 -1.83
CA PRO A 27 13.29 14.18 -0.56
C PRO A 27 12.08 13.25 -0.74
N ARG A 28 11.25 13.42 -1.78
CA ARG A 28 10.08 12.53 -2.03
C ARG A 28 10.48 11.08 -2.28
N TRP A 29 11.54 10.87 -3.07
CA TRP A 29 12.11 9.55 -3.31
C TRP A 29 12.57 8.92 -2.00
N ARG A 30 13.37 9.65 -1.21
CA ARG A 30 13.86 9.17 0.08
C ARG A 30 12.73 8.84 1.06
N ASP A 31 11.69 9.65 1.13
CA ASP A 31 10.54 9.38 2.00
C ASP A 31 9.78 8.12 1.58
N THR A 32 9.61 7.90 0.27
CA THR A 32 8.98 6.68 -0.26
C THR A 32 9.81 5.45 0.04
N CYS A 33 11.13 5.50 -0.21
CA CYS A 33 12.05 4.42 0.12
C CYS A 33 12.08 4.14 1.62
N ASN A 34 12.21 5.18 2.45
CA ASN A 34 12.22 5.04 3.91
C ASN A 34 10.93 4.38 4.42
N PHE A 35 9.77 4.77 3.88
CA PHE A 35 8.51 4.19 4.28
C PHE A 35 8.46 2.69 3.95
N TYR A 36 8.76 2.30 2.72
CA TYR A 36 8.77 0.89 2.32
C TYR A 36 9.86 0.08 3.05
N ASN A 37 11.07 0.61 3.13
CA ASN A 37 12.23 -0.08 3.70
C ASN A 37 12.15 -0.22 5.23
N ARG A 38 11.34 0.58 5.93
CA ARG A 38 11.11 0.41 7.37
C ARG A 38 10.02 -0.63 7.71
N MET A 39 9.22 -1.03 6.72
CA MET A 39 8.22 -2.08 6.91
C MET A 39 8.90 -3.40 7.29
N MET A 40 8.27 -4.13 8.20
CA MET A 40 8.61 -5.51 8.50
C MET A 40 8.38 -6.40 7.27
N GLU A 41 9.07 -7.53 7.20
CA GLU A 41 8.94 -8.45 6.05
C GLU A 41 7.48 -8.89 5.82
N ARG A 42 6.70 -9.15 6.88
CA ARG A 42 5.26 -9.49 6.77
C ARG A 42 4.44 -8.37 6.12
N GLU A 43 4.75 -7.12 6.45
CA GLU A 43 4.08 -5.96 5.85
C GLU A 43 4.47 -5.83 4.39
N ARG A 44 5.76 -5.98 4.05
CA ARG A 44 6.22 -5.98 2.66
C ARG A 44 5.64 -7.13 1.84
N LEU A 45 5.48 -8.33 2.40
CA LEU A 45 4.77 -9.45 1.78
C LEU A 45 3.33 -9.08 1.45
N THR A 46 2.67 -8.33 2.34
CA THR A 46 1.30 -7.85 2.14
C THR A 46 1.22 -6.85 0.99
N ILE A 47 2.16 -5.90 0.92
CA ILE A 47 2.26 -4.95 -0.20
C ILE A 47 2.58 -5.70 -1.50
N CYS A 48 3.54 -6.62 -1.49
CA CYS A 48 3.92 -7.41 -2.66
C CYS A 48 2.75 -8.25 -3.18
N PHE A 49 1.97 -8.86 -2.29
CA PHE A 49 0.77 -9.60 -2.66
C PHE A 49 -0.25 -8.70 -3.35
N HIS A 50 -0.53 -7.52 -2.78
CA HIS A 50 -1.46 -6.56 -3.40
C HIS A 50 -0.95 -6.03 -4.74
N ALA A 51 0.36 -5.82 -4.86
CA ALA A 51 1.04 -5.43 -6.09
C ALA A 51 1.14 -6.57 -7.12
N GLU A 52 0.66 -7.78 -6.81
CA GLU A 52 0.78 -9.00 -7.62
C GLU A 52 2.24 -9.38 -7.95
N LEU A 53 3.14 -9.12 -7.01
CA LEU A 53 4.55 -9.45 -7.08
C LEU A 53 4.86 -10.74 -6.31
N LYS A 54 5.92 -11.42 -6.74
CA LYS A 54 6.41 -12.64 -6.07
C LYS A 54 6.93 -12.32 -4.68
N GLN A 55 6.82 -13.27 -3.74
CA GLN A 55 7.26 -13.10 -2.35
C GLN A 55 8.72 -12.66 -2.20
N ARG A 56 9.61 -13.07 -3.12
CA ARG A 56 11.02 -12.64 -3.12
C ARG A 56 11.24 -11.13 -3.14
N HIS A 57 10.27 -10.34 -3.59
CA HIS A 57 10.39 -8.87 -3.60
C HIS A 57 10.23 -8.27 -2.19
N ALA A 58 9.65 -9.01 -1.24
CA ALA A 58 9.49 -8.53 0.13
C ALA A 58 10.82 -8.36 0.87
N VAL A 59 11.87 -9.10 0.47
CA VAL A 59 13.22 -8.96 1.04
C VAL A 59 14.09 -7.93 0.32
N MET A 60 13.61 -7.36 -0.80
CA MET A 60 14.31 -6.31 -1.52
C MET A 60 13.97 -4.94 -0.93
N THR A 61 14.91 -4.00 -1.02
CA THR A 61 14.65 -2.57 -0.86
C THR A 61 13.94 -2.02 -2.09
N LEU A 62 13.26 -0.89 -1.95
CA LEU A 62 12.57 -0.25 -3.08
C LEU A 62 13.56 0.13 -4.19
N GLU A 63 14.78 0.54 -3.82
CA GLU A 63 15.83 1.00 -4.72
C GLU A 63 16.38 -0.10 -5.64
N GLU A 64 16.40 -1.34 -5.16
CA GLU A 64 16.89 -2.55 -5.86
C GLU A 64 15.91 -3.07 -6.91
N MET A 65 14.62 -2.74 -6.78
CA MET A 65 13.60 -3.17 -7.73
C MET A 65 13.74 -2.44 -9.06
N ASN A 66 13.37 -3.10 -10.17
CA ASN A 66 13.26 -2.44 -11.46
C ASN A 66 12.12 -1.41 -11.47
N GLU A 67 12.07 -0.55 -12.49
CA GLU A 67 11.10 0.54 -12.59
C GLU A 67 9.64 0.07 -12.51
N SER A 68 9.29 -1.00 -13.25
CA SER A 68 7.94 -1.56 -13.25
C SER A 68 7.54 -2.09 -11.88
N ASP A 69 8.43 -2.81 -11.20
CA ASP A 69 8.13 -3.37 -9.87
C ASP A 69 7.99 -2.26 -8.82
N ARG A 70 8.84 -1.22 -8.87
CA ARG A 70 8.69 -0.03 -8.01
C ARG A 70 7.36 0.66 -8.21
N GLU A 71 6.95 0.84 -9.47
CA GLU A 71 5.66 1.48 -9.77
C GLU A 71 4.50 0.68 -9.20
N ARG A 72 4.51 -0.65 -9.35
CA ARG A 72 3.50 -1.53 -8.77
C ARG A 72 3.47 -1.46 -7.24
N ILE A 73 4.63 -1.49 -6.57
CA ILE A 73 4.71 -1.34 -5.11
C ILE A 73 4.12 0.01 -4.67
N VAL A 74 4.50 1.11 -5.33
CA VAL A 74 4.05 2.44 -4.94
C VAL A 74 2.56 2.63 -5.19
N CYS A 75 2.03 2.11 -6.30
CA CYS A 75 0.59 2.08 -6.56
C CYS A 75 -0.16 1.26 -5.50
N ALA A 76 0.34 0.07 -5.16
CA ALA A 76 -0.24 -0.77 -4.12
C ALA A 76 -0.28 -0.07 -2.75
N ILE A 77 0.79 0.64 -2.38
CA ILE A 77 0.83 1.44 -1.16
C ILE A 77 -0.23 2.55 -1.19
N ASP A 78 -0.41 3.26 -2.31
CA ASP A 78 -1.39 4.35 -2.42
C ASP A 78 -2.84 3.83 -2.34
N GLU A 79 -3.12 2.71 -3.01
CA GLU A 79 -4.43 2.05 -2.97
C GLU A 79 -4.79 1.60 -1.55
N LEU A 80 -3.87 0.90 -0.88
CA LEU A 80 -4.08 0.45 0.49
C LEU A 80 -4.15 1.62 1.46
N ARG A 81 -3.23 2.59 1.39
CA ARG A 81 -3.28 3.80 2.22
C ARG A 81 -4.62 4.52 2.07
N SER A 82 -5.12 4.65 0.84
CA SER A 82 -6.42 5.30 0.58
C SER A 82 -7.60 4.57 1.23
N ALA A 83 -7.53 3.24 1.33
CA ALA A 83 -8.54 2.42 1.99
C ALA A 83 -8.42 2.44 3.52
N PHE A 84 -7.21 2.29 4.05
CA PHE A 84 -6.97 2.06 5.48
C PHE A 84 -6.74 3.34 6.30
N ALA A 85 -6.12 4.39 5.73
CA ALA A 85 -5.83 5.62 6.50
C ALA A 85 -7.09 6.43 6.89
N LYS A 86 -8.25 6.18 6.24
CA LYS A 86 -9.49 6.95 6.45
C LYS A 86 -10.47 6.32 7.44
N TYR A 87 -10.18 5.14 7.98
CA TYR A 87 -11.12 4.38 8.84
C TYR A 87 -11.63 5.18 10.04
N ARG A 88 -10.76 5.97 10.69
CA ARG A 88 -11.10 6.71 11.93
C ARG A 88 -12.19 7.77 11.77
N LYS A 89 -12.65 8.09 10.55
CA LYS A 89 -13.65 9.14 10.30
C LYS A 89 -15.09 8.66 10.31
N HIS A 90 -15.34 7.35 10.40
CA HIS A 90 -16.69 6.82 10.23
C HIS A 90 -16.99 5.83 11.36
N GLY A 91 -18.03 6.10 12.17
CA GLY A 91 -18.55 5.19 13.20
C GLY A 91 -19.24 3.96 12.59
N ILE A 92 -18.59 3.31 11.63
CA ILE A 92 -19.05 2.12 10.94
C ILE A 92 -18.53 0.88 11.68
N SER A 93 -19.32 -0.20 11.66
CA SER A 93 -18.86 -1.50 12.15
C SER A 93 -17.66 -2.01 11.34
N GLN A 94 -16.89 -2.94 11.90
CA GLN A 94 -15.77 -3.57 11.19
C GLN A 94 -16.26 -4.35 9.96
N SER A 95 -17.36 -5.10 10.07
CA SER A 95 -18.00 -5.75 8.92
C SER A 95 -18.45 -4.75 7.85
N GLY A 96 -18.98 -3.60 8.26
CA GLY A 96 -19.36 -2.50 7.38
C GLY A 96 -18.15 -1.88 6.66
N PHE A 97 -17.02 -1.73 7.35
CA PHE A 97 -15.77 -1.28 6.71
C PHE A 97 -15.25 -2.30 5.69
N ILE A 98 -15.16 -3.58 6.07
CA ILE A 98 -14.69 -4.65 5.18
C ILE A 98 -15.60 -4.79 3.94
N GLY A 99 -16.90 -4.60 4.12
CA GLY A 99 -17.87 -4.58 3.03
C GLY A 99 -17.61 -3.50 1.99
N ARG A 100 -17.00 -2.36 2.36
CA ARG A 100 -16.64 -1.26 1.45
C ARG A 100 -15.32 -1.45 0.71
N LEU A 101 -14.45 -2.33 1.21
CA LEU A 101 -13.18 -2.63 0.54
C LEU A 101 -13.45 -3.28 -0.82
N THR A 102 -12.60 -2.97 -1.80
CA THR A 102 -12.60 -3.71 -3.06
C THR A 102 -12.22 -5.17 -2.82
N VAL A 103 -12.52 -6.05 -3.77
CA VAL A 103 -12.15 -7.48 -3.69
C VAL A 103 -10.64 -7.65 -3.47
N SER A 104 -9.81 -6.89 -4.20
CA SER A 104 -8.35 -6.91 -4.06
C SER A 104 -7.91 -6.49 -2.65
N GLN A 105 -8.42 -5.36 -2.14
CA GLN A 105 -8.08 -4.87 -0.80
C GLN A 105 -8.51 -5.85 0.30
N ARG A 106 -9.69 -6.47 0.16
CA ARG A 106 -10.18 -7.47 1.11
C ARG A 106 -9.31 -8.73 1.09
N ARG A 107 -8.92 -9.23 -0.09
CA ARG A 107 -7.97 -10.34 -0.20
C ARG A 107 -6.66 -10.03 0.50
N THR A 108 -6.13 -8.83 0.30
CA THR A 108 -4.91 -8.37 0.97
C THR A 108 -5.06 -8.35 2.50
N LEU A 109 -6.19 -7.87 3.02
CA LEU A 109 -6.46 -7.90 4.46
C LEU A 109 -6.52 -9.33 5.01
N PHE A 110 -7.21 -10.24 4.32
CA PHE A 110 -7.36 -11.64 4.74
C PHE A 110 -6.01 -12.36 4.71
N LEU A 111 -5.21 -12.16 3.66
CA LEU A 111 -3.85 -12.67 3.59
C LEU A 111 -2.97 -12.08 4.71
N HIS A 112 -3.07 -10.79 4.99
CA HIS A 112 -2.34 -10.17 6.10
C HIS A 112 -2.70 -10.81 7.43
N ALA A 113 -3.97 -11.17 7.63
CA ALA A 113 -4.47 -11.87 8.81
C ALA A 113 -4.04 -13.36 8.87
N GLY A 114 -3.35 -13.88 7.85
CA GLY A 114 -2.98 -15.29 7.76
C GLY A 114 -4.14 -16.21 7.40
N LEU A 115 -5.24 -15.65 6.86
CA LEU A 115 -6.40 -16.40 6.44
C LEU A 115 -6.25 -16.90 5.00
N THR A 116 -6.93 -17.98 4.68
CA THR A 116 -6.88 -18.65 3.39
C THR A 116 -8.08 -18.27 2.52
N GLU A 117 -8.13 -18.83 1.31
CA GLU A 117 -9.31 -18.69 0.45
C GLU A 117 -10.58 -19.26 1.09
N ALA A 118 -10.47 -20.26 1.97
CA ALA A 118 -11.63 -20.85 2.63
C ALA A 118 -12.37 -19.81 3.49
N GLU A 119 -11.65 -19.03 4.30
CA GLU A 119 -12.22 -17.95 5.10
C GLU A 119 -12.65 -16.77 4.21
N PHE A 120 -11.87 -16.44 3.18
CA PHE A 120 -12.22 -15.34 2.26
C PHE A 120 -13.54 -15.59 1.51
N ASN A 121 -13.85 -16.84 1.19
CA ASN A 121 -15.09 -17.23 0.52
C ASN A 121 -16.31 -17.25 1.45
N GLN A 122 -16.11 -17.14 2.78
CA GLN A 122 -17.21 -16.94 3.71
C GLN A 122 -17.75 -15.50 3.61
N PRO A 123 -19.03 -15.27 3.93
CA PRO A 123 -19.56 -13.92 3.98
C PRO A 123 -18.79 -13.06 4.99
N TYR A 124 -18.34 -11.88 4.57
CA TYR A 124 -17.50 -11.01 5.42
C TYR A 124 -18.20 -10.56 6.71
N TRP A 125 -19.53 -10.54 6.74
CA TRP A 125 -20.32 -10.23 7.95
C TRP A 125 -20.35 -11.37 8.97
N TYR A 126 -19.85 -12.56 8.64
CA TYR A 126 -19.75 -13.67 9.59
C TYR A 126 -18.85 -13.34 10.80
N ILE A 127 -17.97 -12.35 10.67
CA ILE A 127 -17.16 -11.83 11.79
C ILE A 127 -17.98 -11.14 12.88
N ASP A 128 -19.24 -10.80 12.61
CA ASP A 128 -20.13 -10.24 13.63
C ASP A 128 -20.64 -11.32 14.60
N ASP A 129 -20.58 -12.60 14.19
CA ASP A 129 -20.81 -13.75 15.06
C ASP A 129 -19.61 -13.94 16.01
N GLU A 130 -19.89 -14.05 17.31
CA GLU A 130 -18.87 -14.26 18.34
C GLU A 130 -18.21 -15.64 18.25
N THR A 131 -18.85 -16.60 17.59
CA THR A 131 -18.32 -17.94 17.35
C THR A 131 -17.35 -18.00 16.16
N CYS A 132 -17.19 -16.90 15.42
CA CYS A 132 -16.29 -16.83 14.27
C CYS A 132 -14.81 -16.97 14.70
N ALA A 133 -14.22 -18.14 14.45
CA ALA A 133 -12.87 -18.48 14.90
C ALA A 133 -11.75 -17.57 14.35
N TRP A 134 -11.96 -16.92 13.21
CA TRP A 134 -10.97 -16.06 12.54
C TRP A 134 -11.20 -14.56 12.74
N ARG A 135 -12.25 -14.16 13.47
CA ARG A 135 -12.60 -12.77 13.76
C ARG A 135 -11.43 -11.99 14.37
N GLU A 136 -10.81 -12.54 15.41
CA GLU A 136 -9.74 -11.84 16.14
C GLU A 136 -8.48 -11.63 15.31
N ALA A 137 -8.12 -12.61 14.47
CA ALA A 137 -7.00 -12.48 13.54
C ALA A 137 -7.25 -11.34 12.54
N LEU A 138 -8.47 -11.25 12.02
CA LEU A 138 -8.86 -10.19 11.08
C LEU A 138 -8.88 -8.81 11.73
N PHE A 139 -9.37 -8.71 12.97
CA PHE A 139 -9.39 -7.44 13.72
C PHE A 139 -7.99 -6.98 14.11
N ARG A 140 -7.07 -7.91 14.40
CA ARG A 140 -5.66 -7.60 14.59
C ARG A 140 -5.06 -7.05 13.30
N ALA A 141 -5.24 -7.74 12.17
CA ALA A 141 -4.76 -7.31 10.86
C ALA A 141 -5.31 -5.93 10.46
N LEU A 142 -6.58 -5.65 10.74
CA LEU A 142 -7.16 -4.32 10.52
C LEU A 142 -6.40 -3.24 11.30
N ARG A 143 -6.16 -3.45 12.60
CA ARG A 143 -5.42 -2.49 13.45
C ARG A 143 -3.99 -2.28 12.96
N GLU A 144 -3.31 -3.36 12.58
CA GLU A 144 -1.95 -3.33 12.03
C GLU A 144 -1.90 -2.49 10.75
N LEU A 145 -2.79 -2.75 9.79
CA LEU A 145 -2.84 -1.99 8.53
C LEU A 145 -3.24 -0.53 8.75
N PHE A 146 -4.17 -0.24 9.66
CA PHE A 146 -4.50 1.14 10.03
C PHE A 146 -3.28 1.89 10.59
N SER A 147 -2.54 1.26 11.49
CA SER A 147 -1.32 1.83 12.07
C SER A 147 -0.21 2.01 11.03
N LEU A 148 -0.04 1.04 10.13
CA LEU A 148 0.98 1.07 9.08
C LEU A 148 0.79 2.28 8.16
N PHE A 149 -0.44 2.54 7.74
CA PHE A 149 -0.74 3.62 6.78
C PHE A 149 -1.01 4.98 7.40
N GLU A 150 -1.07 5.09 8.73
CA GLU A 150 -1.22 6.37 9.44
C GLU A 150 -0.09 7.35 9.11
N TYR A 151 1.13 6.84 8.94
CA TYR A 151 2.34 7.64 8.70
C TYR A 151 2.86 7.55 7.27
N ALA A 152 2.04 7.07 6.34
CA ALA A 152 2.44 6.97 4.95
C ALA A 152 2.72 8.36 4.34
N PRO A 153 3.82 8.54 3.57
CA PRO A 153 4.12 9.80 2.91
C PRO A 153 2.94 10.31 2.09
N THR A 154 2.69 11.63 2.10
CA THR A 154 1.59 12.23 1.35
C THR A 154 1.77 12.01 -0.16
N ILE A 155 3.01 12.16 -0.64
CA ILE A 155 3.40 11.92 -2.03
C ILE A 155 4.31 10.70 -2.05
N LEU A 156 3.95 9.71 -2.86
CA LEU A 156 4.77 8.54 -3.12
C LEU A 156 5.34 8.65 -4.54
N THR A 157 6.54 8.15 -4.79
CA THR A 157 7.15 8.19 -6.13
C THR A 157 7.92 6.91 -6.42
N ALA A 158 7.70 6.35 -7.62
CA ALA A 158 8.53 5.28 -8.16
C ALA A 158 9.71 5.81 -9.00
N VAL A 159 9.69 7.11 -9.30
CA VAL A 159 10.65 7.82 -10.14
C VAL A 159 11.85 8.25 -9.31
N LYS A 160 13.04 7.82 -9.72
CA LYS A 160 14.30 8.23 -9.09
C LYS A 160 14.62 9.69 -9.44
N PRO A 161 15.34 10.43 -8.58
CA PRO A 161 15.59 11.86 -8.79
C PRO A 161 16.27 12.19 -10.13
N GLU A 162 17.17 11.32 -10.59
CA GLU A 162 17.93 11.51 -11.83
C GLU A 162 17.02 11.49 -13.06
N GLN A 163 15.86 10.82 -12.98
CA GLN A 163 14.90 10.68 -14.09
C GLN A 163 14.06 11.93 -14.32
N TYR A 164 14.14 12.95 -13.46
CA TYR A 164 13.47 14.24 -13.69
C TYR A 164 14.23 15.15 -14.66
N LEU A 165 15.52 14.89 -14.89
CA LEU A 165 16.38 15.72 -15.74
C LEU A 165 16.44 15.24 -17.19
N HIS A 166 15.82 14.10 -17.50
CA HIS A 166 15.80 13.44 -18.82
C HIS A 166 14.38 13.36 -19.34
#